data_AF-A0A7C3SM72-F1
#
_entry.id   AF-A0A7C3SM72-F1
#
_cell.length_a   1.000
_cell.length_b   1.000
_cell.length_c   1.000
_cell.angle_alpha   90.00
_cell.angle_beta   90.00
_cell.angle_gamma   90.00
#
_symmetry.space_group_name_H-M   'P 1'
#
loop_
_entity.id
_entity.type
_entity.pdbx_description
1 polymer ?
#
loop_
_entity_poly.entity_id
_entity_poly.type
_entity_poly.pdbx_seq_one_letter_code
_entity_poly.pdbx_strand_id
1 'polypeptide(L)' 'QAGALGAKLTGAGGGGFIVALCRREDAERVSTILGKLSPRVFTVSVEKEGVRLEA' A
#
# COMPACT_ATOMS: atom_id res chain seq x y z
N GLN A 1 6.40 6.52 14.86
CA GLN A 1 5.48 5.84 13.94
C GLN A 1 5.38 6.62 12.64
N ALA A 2 5.31 5.97 11.48
CA ALA A 2 5.32 6.61 10.15
C ALA A 2 3.97 7.24 9.72
N GLY A 3 2.90 7.07 10.49
CA GLY A 3 1.53 7.51 10.14
C GLY A 3 0.64 6.42 9.55
N ALA A 4 1.09 5.16 9.50
CA ALA A 4 0.20 4.04 9.22
C ALA A 4 -0.75 3.81 10.40
N LEU A 5 -2.04 3.66 10.09
CA LEU A 5 -3.09 3.24 11.04
C LEU A 5 -2.96 1.75 11.38
N GLY A 6 -2.46 0.95 10.42
CA GLY A 6 -2.20 -0.48 10.59
C GLY A 6 -1.58 -1.07 9.33
N ALA A 7 -1.05 -2.29 9.43
CA ALA A 7 -0.50 -3.00 8.28
C ALA A 7 -0.64 -4.52 8.44
N LYS A 8 -0.70 -5.24 7.32
CA LYS A 8 -0.65 -6.72 7.27
C LYS A 8 0.03 -7.22 6.01
N LEU A 9 0.49 -8.46 6.04
CA LEU A 9 0.76 -9.24 4.81
C LEU A 9 -0.55 -9.46 4.05
N THR A 10 -0.54 -9.37 2.73
CA THR A 10 -1.70 -9.66 1.88
C THR A 10 -1.50 -10.94 1.06
N GLY A 11 -2.56 -11.73 0.88
CA GLY A 11 -2.50 -13.08 0.30
C GLY A 11 -2.30 -14.18 1.35
N ALA A 12 -1.64 -15.27 0.94
CA ALA A 12 -1.44 -16.48 1.75
C ALA A 12 -0.43 -16.32 2.91
N GLY A 13 0.46 -15.32 2.84
CA GLY A 13 1.55 -15.11 3.80
C GLY A 13 2.90 -15.61 3.31
N GLY A 14 3.95 -15.47 4.13
CA GLY A 14 5.31 -15.93 3.83
C GLY A 14 6.09 -15.09 2.80
N GLY A 15 5.46 -14.12 2.15
CA GLY A 15 6.09 -13.22 1.18
C GLY A 15 5.07 -12.40 0.39
N GLY A 16 5.53 -11.75 -0.68
CA GLY A 16 4.69 -10.94 -1.57
C GLY A 16 4.56 -9.49 -1.13
N PHE A 17 3.32 -8.99 -1.05
CA PHE A 17 3.03 -7.62 -0.66
C PHE A 17 2.55 -7.51 0.79
N ILE A 18 2.84 -6.36 1.40
CA ILE A 18 2.10 -5.87 2.56
C ILE A 18 1.12 -4.79 2.11
N VAL A 19 0.04 -4.60 2.88
CA VAL A 19 -0.83 -3.43 2.76
C VAL A 19 -0.69 -2.63 4.05
N ALA A 20 -0.30 -1.36 3.93
CA ALA A 20 -0.26 -0.41 5.03
C ALA A 20 -1.38 0.62 4.84
N LEU A 21 -2.36 0.59 5.73
CA LEU A 21 -3.47 1.54 5.71
C LEU A 21 -3.03 2.82 6.40
N CYS A 22 -3.23 3.97 5.75
CA CYS A 22 -2.93 5.29 6.31
C CYS A 22 -3.96 6.31 5.81
N ARG A 23 -3.96 7.51 6.40
CA ARG A 23 -4.73 8.63 5.85
C ARG A 23 -3.99 9.21 4.65
N ARG A 24 -4.70 9.96 3.80
CA ARG A 24 -4.15 10.48 2.54
C ARG A 24 -2.97 11.43 2.79
N GLU A 25 -3.07 12.25 3.81
CA GLU A 25 -2.03 13.18 4.27
C GLU A 25 -0.76 12.48 4.79
N ASP A 26 -0.85 11.18 5.11
CA ASP A 26 0.26 10.38 5.61
C ASP A 26 0.94 9.55 4.51
N ALA A 27 0.35 9.45 3.32
CA ALA A 27 0.73 8.49 2.28
C ALA A 27 2.20 8.65 1.82
N GLU A 28 2.65 9.88 1.57
CA GLU A 28 4.03 10.17 1.14
C GLU A 28 5.06 9.81 2.22
N ARG A 29 4.74 10.07 3.49
CA ARG A 29 5.62 9.74 4.61
C ARG A 29 5.74 8.23 4.78
N VAL A 30 4.62 7.52 4.69
CA VAL A 30 4.57 6.06 4.77
C VAL A 30 5.34 5.43 3.61
N SER A 31 5.11 5.89 2.38
CA SER A 31 5.79 5.36 1.19
C SER A 31 7.30 5.62 1.22
N THR A 32 7.74 6.81 1.68
CA THR A 32 9.16 7.15 1.83
C THR A 32 9.86 6.23 2.81
N ILE A 33 9.24 5.90 3.94
CA ILE A 33 9.84 5.00 4.94
C ILE A 33 9.87 3.56 4.45
N LEU A 34 8.78 3.07 3.83
CA LEU A 34 8.77 1.73 3.24
C LEU A 34 9.77 1.61 2.08
N GLY A 35 10.00 2.70 1.33
CA GLY A 35 10.97 2.78 0.24
C GLY A 35 12.42 2.52 0.69
N LYS A 36 12.73 2.74 1.97
CA LYS A 36 14.05 2.39 2.55
C LYS A 36 14.23 0.89 2.75
N LEU A 37 13.15 0.11 2.80
CA LEU A 37 13.16 -1.34 3.02
C LEU A 37 12.98 -2.12 1.72
N SER A 38 12.23 -1.57 0.77
CA SER A 38 11.95 -2.20 -0.51
C SER A 38 11.85 -1.16 -1.62
N PRO A 39 12.43 -1.39 -2.81
CA PRO A 39 12.24 -0.51 -3.96
C PRO A 39 10.83 -0.59 -4.56
N ARG A 40 10.03 -1.61 -4.21
CA ARG A 40 8.68 -1.85 -4.76
C ARG A 40 7.60 -1.32 -3.82
N VAL A 41 7.37 -0.01 -3.85
CA VAL A 41 6.34 0.65 -3.05
C VAL A 41 5.35 1.36 -3.98
N PHE A 42 4.07 1.07 -3.79
CA PHE A 42 2.97 1.68 -4.53
C PHE A 42 2.05 2.41 -3.56
N THR A 43 1.70 3.64 -3.89
CA THR A 43 0.65 4.37 -3.18
C THR A 43 -0.63 4.25 -3.99
N VAL A 44 -1.65 3.60 -3.43
CA VAL A 44 -2.90 3.29 -4.12
C VAL A 44 -4.11 3.60 -3.23
N SER A 45 -5.25 3.86 -3.87
CA SER A 45 -6.57 3.91 -3.23
C SER A 45 -7.34 2.61 -3.43
N VAL A 46 -8.37 2.40 -2.60
CA VAL A 46 -9.35 1.33 -2.85
C VAL A 46 -10.22 1.75 -4.03
N GLU A 47 -10.12 1.01 -5.13
CA GLU A 47 -10.98 1.22 -6.29
C GLU A 47 -12.37 0.61 -6.08
N LYS A 48 -13.36 1.24 -6.71
CA LYS A 48 -14.77 0.80 -6.67
C LYS A 48 -15.16 -0.01 -7.89
N GLU A 49 -14.42 0.11 -8.99
CA GLU A 49 -14.67 -0.60 -10.23
C GLU A 49 -13.86 -1.89 -10.29
N GLY A 50 -14.50 -2.94 -10.81
CA GLY A 50 -13.84 -4.21 -11.11
C GLY A 50 -13.31 -4.24 -12.54
N VAL A 51 -13.42 -5.40 -13.19
CA VAL A 51 -13.01 -5.57 -14.58
C VAL A 51 -13.83 -4.68 -15.53
N ARG A 52 -13.16 -4.02 -16.50
CA ARG A 52 -13.76 -3.17 -17.54
C ARG A 52 -13.03 -3.38 -18.87
N LEU A 53 -13.74 -3.24 -20.00
CA LEU A 53 -13.15 -3.21 -21.33
C LEU A 53 -12.61 -1.79 -21.62
N GLU A 54 -11.38 -1.71 -22.12
CA GLU A 54 -10.80 -0.46 -22.60
C GLU A 54 -11.16 -0.25 -24.08
N ALA A 55 -11.23 1.01 -24.49
CA ALA A 55 -11.56 1.43 -25.85
C ALA A 55 -10.31 1.51 -26.73
#